data_AF-A0A5C6E621-F1
#
_entry.id   AF-A0A5C6E621-F1
#
_cell.length_a   1.000
_cell.length_b   1.000
_cell.length_c   1.000
_cell.angle_alpha   90.00
_cell.angle_beta   90.00
_cell.angle_gamma   90.00
#
_symmetry.space_group_name_H-M   'P 1'
#
loop_
_entity.id
_entity.type
_entity.pdbx_description
1 polymer ?
#
loop_
_entity_poly.entity_id
_entity_poly.type
_entity_poly.pdbx_seq_one_letter_code
_entity_poly.pdbx_strand_id
1 'polypeptide(L)'
;MANVDITATVSDDDRALIVADVVAAIRPMIESRHTLLVDGDRLAELLGVSRPTIDRLRADSVIPSVLIGRRRLYNPDAVLAALEERK
;
A
#
# COMPACT_ATOMS: atom_id res chain seq x y z
N MET A 1 -48.92 -25.22 3.60
CA MET A 1 -48.13 -23.97 3.66
C MET A 1 -47.00 -24.13 2.66
N ALA A 2 -46.99 -23.33 1.59
CA ALA A 2 -45.96 -23.44 0.55
C ALA A 2 -44.70 -22.70 1.04
N ASN A 3 -43.56 -23.40 1.04
CA ASN A 3 -42.27 -22.81 1.35
C ASN A 3 -41.77 -22.09 0.10
N VAL A 4 -41.47 -20.79 0.20
CA VAL A 4 -40.90 -20.00 -0.90
C VAL A 4 -39.43 -19.80 -0.61
N ASP A 5 -38.58 -20.58 -1.28
CA ASP A 5 -37.13 -20.37 -1.28
C ASP A 5 -36.78 -19.36 -2.39
N ILE A 6 -36.56 -18.10 -2.00
CA ILE A 6 -36.07 -17.07 -2.92
C ILE A 6 -34.56 -17.27 -3.09
N THR A 7 -34.18 -17.99 -4.14
CA THR A 7 -32.78 -18.07 -4.56
C THR A 7 -32.47 -16.84 -5.40
N ALA A 8 -31.92 -15.79 -4.79
CA ALA A 8 -31.51 -14.59 -5.51
C ALA A 8 -30.22 -14.88 -6.30
N THR A 9 -30.36 -15.07 -7.61
CA THR A 9 -29.22 -15.04 -8.54
C THR A 9 -28.82 -13.58 -8.75
N VAL A 10 -27.72 -13.15 -8.14
CA VAL A 10 -27.15 -11.82 -8.37
C VAL A 10 -26.61 -11.77 -9.80
N SER A 11 -27.11 -10.84 -10.60
CA SER A 11 -26.61 -10.60 -11.95
C SER A 11 -25.16 -10.06 -11.90
N ASP A 12 -24.40 -10.22 -12.98
CA ASP A 12 -23.03 -9.70 -13.01
C ASP A 12 -22.98 -8.17 -12.92
N ASP A 13 -24.01 -7.48 -13.43
CA ASP A 13 -24.15 -6.03 -13.32
C ASP A 13 -24.42 -5.60 -11.86
N ASP A 14 -25.33 -6.28 -11.17
CA ASP A 14 -25.60 -6.01 -9.74
C ASP A 14 -24.36 -6.30 -8.90
N ARG A 15 -23.62 -7.37 -9.22
CA ARG A 15 -22.36 -7.70 -8.57
C ARG A 15 -21.33 -6.60 -8.76
N ALA A 16 -21.18 -6.07 -9.98
CA ALA A 16 -20.24 -4.99 -10.27
C ALA A 16 -20.58 -3.72 -9.50
N LEU A 17 -21.87 -3.38 -9.40
CA LEU A 17 -22.36 -2.23 -8.62
C LEU A 17 -22.09 -2.40 -7.13
N ILE A 18 -22.37 -3.59 -6.57
CA ILE A 18 -22.09 -3.91 -5.17
C ILE A 18 -20.58 -3.83 -4.89
N VAL A 19 -19.74 -4.40 -5.76
CA VAL A 19 -18.28 -4.34 -5.59
C VAL A 19 -17.78 -2.91 -5.64
N ALA A 20 -18.25 -2.10 -6.59
CA ALA A 20 -17.86 -0.70 -6.69
C ALA A 20 -18.21 0.09 -5.41
N ASP A 21 -19.41 -0.11 -4.88
CA ASP A 21 -19.88 0.58 -3.67
C ASP A 21 -19.11 0.12 -2.42
N VAL A 22 -18.87 -1.18 -2.27
CA VAL A 22 -18.05 -1.74 -1.18
C VAL A 22 -16.61 -1.22 -1.25
N VAL A 23 -16.01 -1.19 -2.44
CA VAL A 23 -14.66 -0.64 -2.63
C VAL A 23 -14.62 0.84 -2.28
N ALA A 24 -15.62 1.63 -2.69
CA ALA A 24 -15.71 3.04 -2.35
C ALA A 24 -15.84 3.26 -0.83
N ALA A 25 -16.64 2.45 -0.14
CA ALA A 25 -16.85 2.53 1.30
C ALA A 25 -15.58 2.14 2.11
N ILE A 26 -14.83 1.13 1.65
CA ILE A 26 -13.63 0.64 2.37
C ILE A 26 -12.39 1.48 2.03
N ARG A 27 -12.34 2.14 0.86
CA ARG A 27 -11.22 3.00 0.41
C ARG A 27 -10.71 3.97 1.49
N PRO A 28 -11.53 4.82 2.14
CA PRO A 28 -11.04 5.74 3.17
C PRO A 28 -10.48 5.02 4.41
N MET A 29 -10.94 3.80 4.70
CA MET A 29 -10.40 2.99 5.81
C MET A 29 -9.04 2.37 5.48
N ILE A 30 -8.74 2.15 4.20
CA ILE A 30 -7.43 1.73 3.72
C ILE A 30 -6.49 2.94 3.67
N GLU A 31 -6.94 4.06 3.12
CA GLU A 31 -6.15 5.29 3.00
C GLU A 31 -5.79 5.89 4.37
N SER A 32 -6.64 5.73 5.39
CA SER A 32 -6.34 6.14 6.77
C SER A 32 -5.42 5.16 7.51
N ARG A 33 -5.24 3.93 7.00
CA ARG A 33 -4.33 2.94 7.59
C ARG A 33 -2.92 3.13 7.05
N HIS A 34 -2.24 4.06 7.71
CA HIS A 34 -0.80 4.06 7.89
C HIS A 34 0.03 4.13 6.61
N THR A 35 0.75 5.23 6.49
CA THR A 35 2.12 5.14 6.01
C THR A 35 2.90 4.19 6.93
N LEU A 36 2.82 2.88 6.65
CA LEU A 36 3.56 1.88 7.41
C LEU A 36 5.03 2.12 7.12
N LEU A 37 5.74 2.58 8.15
CA LEU A 37 7.18 2.69 8.09
C LEU A 37 7.74 1.27 7.95
N VAL A 38 8.39 1.01 6.82
CA VAL A 38 8.98 -0.29 6.49
C VAL A 38 10.46 -0.29 6.80
N ASP A 39 11.03 -1.45 7.14
CA ASP A 39 12.48 -1.60 7.19
C ASP A 39 13.09 -1.58 5.79
N GLY A 40 14.42 -1.54 5.74
CA GLY A 40 15.12 -1.42 4.46
C GLY A 40 15.13 -2.70 3.62
N ASP A 41 14.89 -3.87 4.21
CA ASP A 41 14.79 -5.12 3.45
C ASP A 41 13.45 -5.15 2.72
N ARG A 42 12.37 -4.80 3.43
CA ARG A 42 11.04 -4.65 2.85
C ARG A 42 10.98 -3.54 1.80
N LEU A 43 11.66 -2.41 2.03
CA LEU A 43 11.75 -1.35 1.02
C LEU A 43 12.46 -1.83 -0.25
N ALA A 44 13.52 -2.63 -0.11
CA ALA A 44 14.25 -3.19 -1.24
C ALA A 44 13.35 -4.09 -2.10
N GLU A 45 12.55 -4.95 -1.45
CA GLU A 45 11.54 -5.77 -2.11
C GLU A 45 10.49 -4.92 -2.85
N LEU A 46 9.94 -3.89 -2.20
CA LEU A 46 8.92 -3.02 -2.79
C LEU A 46 9.42 -2.27 -4.04
N LEU A 47 10.68 -1.83 -4.02
CA LEU A 47 11.30 -1.13 -5.14
C LEU A 47 11.92 -2.08 -6.18
N GLY A 48 11.94 -3.40 -5.92
CA GLY A 48 12.56 -4.38 -6.82
C GLY A 48 14.08 -4.23 -6.93
N VAL A 49 14.75 -3.75 -5.87
CA VAL A 49 16.21 -3.52 -5.85
C VAL A 49 16.88 -4.31 -4.72
N SER A 50 18.21 -4.33 -4.73
CA SER A 50 18.98 -4.98 -3.68
C SER A 50 19.10 -4.11 -2.42
N ARG A 51 19.20 -4.74 -1.24
CA ARG A 51 19.43 -4.04 0.04
C ARG A 51 20.63 -3.09 0.05
N PRO A 52 21.79 -3.43 -0.56
CA PRO A 52 22.92 -2.52 -0.68
C PRO A 52 22.59 -1.25 -1.49
N THR A 53 21.67 -1.34 -2.45
CA THR A 53 21.22 -0.17 -3.22
C THR A 53 20.47 0.81 -2.33
N ILE A 54 19.57 0.32 -1.47
CA ILE A 54 18.87 1.14 -0.47
C ILE A 54 19.87 1.82 0.48
N ASP A 55 20.86 1.07 0.98
CA ASP A 55 21.86 1.63 1.88
C ASP A 55 22.74 2.70 1.22
N ARG A 56 23.06 2.52 -0.08
CA ARG A 56 23.77 3.53 -0.89
C ARG A 56 22.92 4.79 -1.07
N LEU A 57 21.67 4.64 -1.53
CA LEU A 57 20.76 5.77 -1.74
C LEU A 57 20.56 6.57 -0.44
N ARG A 58 20.46 5.89 0.70
CA ARG A 58 20.40 6.54 2.00
C ARG A 58 21.71 7.24 2.37
N ALA A 59 22.85 6.59 2.16
CA ALA A 59 24.16 7.19 2.45
C ALA A 59 24.39 8.48 1.63
N ASP A 60 23.95 8.45 0.37
CA ASP A 60 23.98 9.59 -0.54
C ASP A 60 22.89 10.63 -0.26
N SER A 61 22.08 10.44 0.80
CA SER A 61 20.96 11.30 1.19
C SER A 61 19.90 11.49 0.09
N VAL A 62 19.77 10.50 -0.81
CA VAL A 62 18.79 10.49 -1.90
C VAL A 62 17.40 10.11 -1.40
N ILE A 63 17.32 9.19 -0.43
CA ILE A 63 16.04 8.73 0.10
C ILE A 63 15.89 9.11 1.58
N PRO A 64 14.71 9.59 2.01
CA PRO A 64 14.46 9.93 3.40
C PRO A 64 14.40 8.67 4.27
N SER A 65 14.94 8.76 5.48
CA SER A 65 14.89 7.68 6.48
C SER A 65 14.59 8.24 7.85
N VAL A 66 13.86 7.47 8.67
CA VAL A 66 13.53 7.81 10.05
C VAL A 66 14.20 6.80 10.98
N LEU A 67 14.93 7.29 11.98
CA LEU A 67 15.50 6.44 13.02
C LEU A 67 14.50 6.31 14.18
N ILE A 68 13.98 5.11 14.42
CA ILE A 68 13.12 4.80 15.56
C ILE A 68 13.84 3.77 16.44
N GLY A 69 14.28 4.23 17.63
CA GLY A 69 15.14 3.45 18.50
C GLY A 69 16.47 3.12 17.82
N ARG A 70 16.72 1.84 17.54
CA ARG A 70 17.94 1.34 16.89
C ARG A 70 17.73 0.95 15.42
N ARG A 71 16.50 1.08 14.90
CA ARG A 71 16.15 0.64 13.55
C ARG A 71 15.89 1.85 12.67
N ARG A 72 16.40 1.79 11.44
CA ARG A 72 16.06 2.75 10.39
C ARG A 72 14.85 2.23 9.63
N LEU A 73 13.82 3.05 9.56
CA LEU A 73 12.61 2.77 8.81
C LEU A 73 12.41 3.83 7.73
N TYR A 74 11.59 3.49 6.76
CA TYR A 74 11.36 4.27 5.57
C TYR A 74 9.87 4.40 5.34
N ASN A 75 9.46 5.59 4.94
CA ASN A 75 8.13 5.85 4.41
C ASN A 75 8.19 5.59 2.89
N PRO A 76 7.51 4.56 2.35
CA PRO A 76 7.55 4.27 0.92
C PRO A 76 7.11 5.44 0.03
N ASP A 77 6.06 6.17 0.40
CA ASP A 77 5.54 7.29 -0.39
C ASP A 77 6.55 8.44 -0.43
N ALA A 78 7.17 8.77 0.70
CA ALA A 78 8.19 9.81 0.76
C ALA A 78 9.46 9.41 -0.01
N VAL A 79 9.79 8.12 -0.03
CA VAL A 79 10.90 7.59 -0.84
C VAL A 79 10.60 7.70 -2.33
N LEU A 80 9.40 7.31 -2.76
CA LEU A 80 8.99 7.42 -4.15
C LEU A 80 9.00 8.89 -4.62
N ALA A 81 8.44 9.80 -3.84
CA ALA A 81 8.46 11.23 -4.15
C ALA A 81 9.90 11.77 -4.32
N ALA A 82 10.81 11.42 -3.40
CA ALA A 82 12.21 11.83 -3.49
C ALA A 82 12.95 11.25 -4.72
N LEU A 83 12.55 10.06 -5.18
CA LEU A 83 13.11 9.46 -6.40
C LEU A 83 12.55 10.09 -7.67
N GLU A 84 11.29 10.52 -7.66
CA GLU A 84 10.64 11.20 -8.79
C GLU A 84 11.20 12.61 -9.02
N GLU A 85 11.51 13.35 -7.95
CA GLU A 85 12.11 14.69 -8.01
C GLU A 85 13.52 14.71 -8.66
N ARG A 86 14.15 13.54 -8.87
CA ARG A 86 15.49 13.41 -9.46
C ARG A 86 15.47 13.06 -10.96
N LYS A 87 14.31 12.80 -11.56
CA LYS A 87 14.17 12.66 -13.01
C LYS A 87 14.23 14.02 -13.70
#